data_AF-A0A971HWI1-F1
#
_entry.id   AF-A0A971HWI1-F1
#
_cell.length_a   1.000
_cell.length_b   1.000
_cell.length_c   1.000
_cell.angle_alpha   90.00
_cell.angle_beta   90.00
_cell.angle_gamma   90.00
#
_symmetry.space_group_name_H-M   'P 1'
#
loop_
_entity.id
_entity.type
_entity.pdbx_description
1 polymer ?
#
loop_
_entity_poly.entity_id
_entity_poly.type
_entity_poly.pdbx_seq_one_letter_code
_entity_poly.pdbx_strand_id
1 'polypeptide(L)'
;MAKINTMLLMVMLGFFFASTTWAGTGYKIRCLNPQCDFASSISLGGGMRFEEITGYCFEKNSFVRITWPRQGKYNPDVQDDRAPKPMTIWNHATGESFQVYIFPDCSEPLLPITSIKEFKFCPQCNQPTLEFEADLLYD
;
A
#
# COMPACT_ATOMS: atom_id res chain seq x y z
N MET A 1 23.44 -50.59 14.51
CA MET A 1 23.20 -49.71 13.33
C MET A 1 21.71 -49.39 13.29
N ALA A 2 21.32 -48.16 13.66
CA ALA A 2 19.91 -47.75 13.68
C ALA A 2 19.47 -47.33 12.27
N LYS A 3 18.36 -47.89 11.76
CA LYS A 3 17.72 -47.46 10.52
C LYS A 3 16.96 -46.15 10.80
N ILE A 4 17.54 -45.03 10.40
CA ILE A 4 16.86 -43.72 10.43
C ILE A 4 15.82 -43.70 9.31
N ASN A 5 14.55 -43.48 9.67
CA ASN A 5 13.43 -43.43 8.74
C ASN A 5 13.53 -42.16 7.87
N THR A 6 13.87 -42.33 6.60
CA THR A 6 13.97 -41.25 5.58
C THR A 6 12.67 -40.43 5.43
N MET A 7 11.52 -41.00 5.78
CA MET A 7 10.24 -40.29 5.78
C MET A 7 10.16 -39.20 6.87
N LEU A 8 10.83 -39.37 8.01
CA LEU A 8 10.90 -38.37 9.08
C LEU A 8 11.79 -37.17 8.68
N LEU A 9 12.78 -37.42 7.84
CA LEU A 9 13.71 -36.40 7.36
C LEU A 9 13.06 -35.44 6.36
N MET A 10 12.14 -35.93 5.51
CA MET A 10 11.38 -35.07 4.59
C MET A 10 10.36 -34.16 5.28
N VAL A 11 9.73 -34.63 6.37
CA VAL A 11 8.76 -33.83 7.13
C VAL A 11 9.45 -32.68 7.89
N MET A 12 10.66 -32.90 8.42
CA MET A 12 11.45 -31.84 9.05
C MET A 12 11.94 -30.77 8.06
N LEU A 13 12.21 -31.13 6.80
CA LEU A 13 12.69 -30.17 5.79
C LEU A 13 11.59 -29.23 5.28
N GLY A 14 10.31 -29.63 5.36
CA GLY A 14 9.17 -28.82 4.91
C GLY A 14 8.85 -27.61 5.79
N PHE A 15 9.29 -27.60 7.06
CA PHE A 15 8.98 -26.51 8.00
C PHE A 15 9.85 -25.25 7.84
N PHE A 16 10.97 -25.33 7.11
CA PHE A 16 11.88 -24.19 6.94
C PHE A 16 11.52 -23.20 5.82
N PHE A 17 10.47 -23.48 5.03
CA PHE A 17 10.04 -22.62 3.92
C PHE A 17 8.77 -21.81 4.22
N ALA A 18 8.47 -21.54 5.50
CA ALA A 18 7.48 -20.53 5.85
C ALA A 18 8.06 -19.15 5.53
N SER A 19 7.90 -18.70 4.27
CA SER A 19 8.17 -17.33 3.89
C SER A 19 7.27 -16.42 4.71
N THR A 20 7.88 -15.61 5.58
CA THR A 20 7.18 -14.52 6.25
C THR A 20 6.68 -13.58 5.16
N THR A 21 5.37 -13.60 4.89
CA THR A 21 4.76 -12.62 4.00
C THR A 21 4.76 -11.29 4.74
N TRP A 22 5.65 -10.39 4.32
CA TRP A 22 5.70 -9.03 4.85
C TRP A 22 4.39 -8.33 4.46
N ALA A 23 3.65 -7.88 5.47
CA ALA A 23 2.34 -7.26 5.29
C ALA A 23 2.51 -5.75 5.48
N GLY A 24 2.58 -5.03 4.35
CA GLY A 24 2.74 -3.58 4.29
C GLY A 24 4.19 -3.11 4.17
N THR A 25 4.43 -2.14 3.29
CA THR A 25 5.73 -1.50 3.08
C THR A 25 5.59 0.01 3.23
N GLY A 26 6.45 0.63 4.03
CA GLY A 26 6.56 2.07 4.13
C GLY A 26 7.51 2.61 3.08
N TYR A 27 7.30 3.84 2.66
CA TYR A 27 8.24 4.54 1.80
C TYR A 27 8.37 5.99 2.27
N LYS A 28 9.61 6.44 2.40
CA LYS A 28 9.95 7.86 2.48
C LYS A 28 10.14 8.37 1.06
N ILE A 29 9.41 9.41 0.70
CA ILE A 29 9.43 10.02 -0.63
C ILE A 29 9.99 11.43 -0.48
N ARG A 30 10.90 11.80 -1.38
CA ARG A 30 11.42 13.17 -1.47
C ARG A 30 11.62 13.61 -2.90
N CYS A 31 11.47 14.90 -3.17
CA CYS A 31 11.84 15.50 -4.44
C CYS A 31 13.30 15.96 -4.41
N LEU A 32 14.06 15.63 -5.45
CA LEU A 32 15.45 16.07 -5.62
C LEU A 32 15.61 17.45 -6.26
N ASN A 33 14.52 18.05 -6.75
CA ASN A 33 14.59 19.37 -7.34
C ASN A 33 14.90 20.39 -6.24
N PRO A 34 16.00 21.17 -6.31
CA PRO A 34 16.38 22.11 -5.25
C PRO A 34 15.37 23.26 -5.04
N GLN A 35 14.46 23.47 -5.98
CA GLN A 35 13.38 24.46 -5.88
C GLN A 35 12.07 23.86 -5.34
N CYS A 36 12.05 22.57 -5.02
CA CYS A 36 10.88 21.85 -4.53
C CYS A 36 11.25 21.08 -3.26
N ASP A 37 10.62 21.43 -2.15
CA ASP A 37 10.83 20.85 -0.83
C ASP A 37 9.87 19.70 -0.51
N PHE A 38 9.19 19.15 -1.53
CA PHE A 38 8.24 18.06 -1.33
C PHE A 38 8.90 16.85 -0.69
N ALA A 39 8.44 16.51 0.51
CA ALA A 39 8.80 15.30 1.24
C ALA A 39 7.56 14.72 1.92
N SER A 40 7.42 13.41 1.88
CA SER A 40 6.27 12.72 2.48
C SER A 40 6.59 11.28 2.81
N SER A 41 5.73 10.64 3.60
CA SER A 41 5.79 9.21 3.89
C SER A 41 4.49 8.57 3.44
N ILE A 42 4.59 7.41 2.80
CA ILE A 42 3.44 6.64 2.35
C ILE A 42 3.55 5.21 2.89
N SER A 43 2.43 4.65 3.32
CA SER A 43 2.27 3.23 3.57
C SER A 43 1.51 2.60 2.40
N LEU A 44 1.99 1.47 1.91
CA LEU A 44 1.33 0.69 0.87
C LEU A 44 1.15 -0.74 1.36
N GLY A 45 -0.09 -1.23 1.29
CA GLY A 45 -0.47 -2.56 1.73
C GLY A 45 -0.85 -2.61 3.22
N GLY A 46 -1.84 -3.44 3.52
CA GLY A 46 -2.31 -3.67 4.89
C GLY A 46 -1.40 -4.61 5.69
N GLY A 47 -1.61 -4.63 7.00
CA GLY A 47 -0.99 -5.60 7.91
C GLY A 47 -1.76 -6.93 7.98
N MET A 48 -1.37 -7.82 8.90
CA MET A 48 -2.12 -9.06 9.14
C MET A 48 -3.55 -8.83 9.71
N ARG A 49 -3.82 -7.62 10.21
CA ARG A 49 -5.06 -7.27 10.94
C ARG A 49 -6.00 -6.36 10.16
N PHE A 50 -5.53 -5.69 9.12
CA PHE A 50 -6.29 -4.70 8.38
C PHE A 50 -5.85 -4.66 6.92
N GLU A 51 -6.73 -4.16 6.08
CA GLU A 51 -6.43 -3.76 4.72
C GLU A 51 -6.30 -2.23 4.67
N GLU A 52 -5.54 -1.73 3.71
CA GLU A 52 -5.34 -0.30 3.51
C GLU A 52 -5.41 0.02 2.01
N ILE A 53 -6.05 1.15 1.68
CA ILE A 53 -5.93 1.80 0.38
C ILE A 53 -5.40 3.21 0.61
N THR A 54 -4.42 3.59 -0.19
CA THR A 54 -3.77 4.90 -0.14
C THR A 54 -4.01 5.65 -1.43
N GLY A 55 -4.27 6.96 -1.35
CA GLY A 55 -4.44 7.87 -2.47
C GLY A 55 -3.65 9.15 -2.25
N TYR A 56 -3.48 9.95 -3.30
CA TYR A 56 -2.83 11.27 -3.18
C TYR A 56 -3.84 12.39 -3.39
N CYS A 57 -3.93 13.28 -2.42
CA CYS A 57 -4.90 14.36 -2.38
C CYS A 57 -4.25 15.68 -2.80
N PHE A 58 -4.57 16.18 -3.99
CA PHE A 58 -3.99 17.43 -4.49
C PHE A 58 -4.36 18.65 -3.64
N GLU A 59 -5.58 18.69 -3.11
CA GLU A 59 -6.05 19.78 -2.24
C GLU A 59 -5.22 19.90 -0.95
N LYS A 60 -4.84 18.76 -0.38
CA LYS A 60 -4.08 18.69 0.88
C LYS A 60 -2.57 18.56 0.66
N ASN A 61 -2.12 18.40 -0.58
CA ASN A 61 -0.73 18.12 -0.94
C ASN A 61 -0.14 16.93 -0.13
N SER A 62 -0.95 15.90 0.15
CA SER A 62 -0.57 14.80 1.04
C SER A 62 -1.15 13.46 0.60
N PHE A 63 -0.49 12.38 0.99
CA PHE A 63 -1.07 11.04 0.90
C PHE A 63 -2.15 10.87 1.97
N VAL A 64 -3.28 10.29 1.57
CA VAL A 64 -4.41 9.97 2.44
C VAL A 64 -4.66 8.48 2.38
N ARG A 65 -5.14 7.89 3.47
CA ARG A 65 -5.35 6.45 3.58
C ARG A 65 -6.72 6.13 4.16
N ILE A 66 -7.27 4.99 3.76
CA ILE A 66 -8.44 4.36 4.36
C ILE A 66 -8.00 2.98 4.82
N THR A 67 -8.21 2.68 6.08
CA THR A 67 -7.97 1.36 6.66
C THR A 67 -9.29 0.72 7.06
N TRP A 68 -9.40 -0.59 6.91
CA TRP A 68 -10.55 -1.38 7.37
C TRP A 68 -10.10 -2.76 7.86
N PRO A 69 -10.82 -3.43 8.78
CA PRO A 69 -10.41 -4.73 9.29
C PRO A 69 -10.52 -5.83 8.22
N ARG A 70 -9.60 -6.80 8.26
CA ARG A 70 -9.71 -8.00 7.43
C ARG A 70 -10.78 -8.91 8.02
N GLN A 71 -11.93 -9.02 7.33
CA GLN A 71 -13.09 -9.90 7.58
C GLN A 71 -13.24 -10.43 9.02
N GLY A 72 -14.08 -9.76 9.82
CA GLY A 72 -14.58 -10.30 11.09
C GLY A 72 -13.66 -10.12 12.31
N LYS A 73 -12.54 -9.41 12.17
CA LYS A 73 -11.68 -9.05 13.31
C LYS A 73 -11.89 -7.59 13.67
N TYR A 74 -12.54 -7.32 14.80
CA TYR A 74 -12.56 -5.97 15.37
C TYR A 74 -11.12 -5.47 15.57
N ASN A 75 -10.83 -4.26 15.09
CA ASN A 75 -9.55 -3.61 15.30
C ASN A 75 -9.79 -2.16 15.73
N PRO A 76 -9.46 -1.79 16.98
CA PRO A 76 -9.70 -0.44 17.49
C PRO A 76 -8.86 0.63 16.77
N ASP A 77 -7.81 0.25 16.03
CA ASP A 77 -6.89 1.17 15.35
C ASP A 77 -7.38 1.56 13.94
N VAL A 78 -8.59 1.16 13.56
CA VAL A 78 -9.08 1.26 12.19
C VAL A 78 -10.23 2.26 12.09
N GLN A 79 -10.24 3.04 11.01
CA GLN A 79 -11.16 4.18 10.86
C GLN A 79 -12.61 3.75 10.54
N ASP A 80 -12.78 2.69 9.76
CA ASP A 80 -14.10 2.14 9.42
C ASP A 80 -14.08 0.61 9.53
N ASP A 81 -15.13 0.02 10.09
CA ASP A 81 -15.30 -1.43 10.18
C ASP A 81 -15.66 -2.08 8.83
N ARG A 82 -15.97 -1.29 7.81
CA ARG A 82 -16.38 -1.75 6.48
C ARG A 82 -15.35 -1.39 5.42
N ALA A 83 -15.15 -2.33 4.50
CA ALA A 83 -14.37 -2.07 3.30
C ALA A 83 -15.01 -0.93 2.49
N PRO A 84 -14.22 0.05 2.01
CA PRO A 84 -14.74 1.14 1.22
C PRO A 84 -15.29 0.61 -0.10
N LYS A 85 -16.44 1.12 -0.54
CA LYS A 85 -17.07 0.70 -1.79
C LYS A 85 -16.37 1.39 -2.97
N PRO A 86 -15.76 0.66 -3.92
CA PRO A 86 -15.20 1.27 -5.11
C PRO A 86 -16.29 1.86 -6.00
N MET A 87 -15.96 2.95 -6.68
CA MET A 87 -16.71 3.49 -7.82
C MET A 87 -15.92 3.21 -9.10
N THR A 88 -16.60 2.76 -10.15
CA THR A 88 -15.97 2.52 -11.44
C THR A 88 -16.15 3.72 -12.35
N ILE A 89 -15.05 4.27 -12.87
CA ILE A 89 -15.04 5.29 -13.91
C ILE A 89 -14.61 4.63 -15.21
N TRP A 90 -15.40 4.83 -16.26
CA TRP A 90 -15.08 4.37 -17.61
C TRP A 90 -14.47 5.51 -18.44
N ASN A 91 -13.30 5.27 -19.00
CA ASN A 91 -12.64 6.18 -19.92
C ASN A 91 -13.07 5.88 -21.35
N HIS A 92 -13.91 6.73 -21.94
CA HIS A 92 -14.41 6.55 -23.30
C HIS A 92 -13.31 6.61 -24.39
N ALA A 93 -12.20 7.29 -24.12
CA ALA A 93 -11.12 7.46 -25.10
C ALA A 93 -10.22 6.22 -25.20
N THR A 94 -9.95 5.56 -24.06
CA THR A 94 -9.11 4.34 -24.02
C THR A 94 -9.91 3.05 -23.97
N GLY A 95 -11.19 3.12 -23.59
CA GLY A 95 -12.05 1.96 -23.31
C GLY A 95 -11.78 1.30 -21.96
N GLU A 96 -10.84 1.81 -21.18
CA GLU A 96 -10.45 1.24 -19.88
C GLU A 96 -11.41 1.69 -18.77
N SER A 97 -11.51 0.86 -17.73
CA SER A 97 -12.27 1.20 -16.52
C SER A 97 -11.34 1.18 -15.32
N PHE A 98 -11.46 2.19 -14.46
CA PHE A 98 -10.65 2.32 -13.26
C PHE A 98 -11.53 2.37 -12.03
N GLN A 99 -11.06 1.80 -10.93
CA GLN A 99 -11.72 1.93 -9.63
C GLN A 99 -11.16 3.15 -8.90
N VAL A 100 -12.05 3.99 -8.40
CA VAL A 100 -11.74 5.12 -7.54
C VAL A 100 -12.44 4.97 -6.20
N TYR A 101 -11.89 5.62 -5.18
CA TYR A 101 -12.40 5.56 -3.81
C TYR A 101 -12.62 6.97 -3.27
N ILE A 102 -13.63 7.13 -2.43
CA ILE A 102 -13.89 8.39 -1.72
C ILE A 102 -13.12 8.34 -0.41
N PHE A 103 -12.21 9.29 -0.22
CA PHE A 103 -11.45 9.45 1.02
C PHE A 103 -12.16 10.49 1.90
N PRO A 104 -12.34 10.24 3.21
CA PRO A 104 -13.00 11.21 4.10
C PRO A 104 -12.35 12.60 4.10
N ASP A 105 -11.04 12.60 3.83
CA ASP A 105 -10.19 13.77 3.86
C ASP A 105 -10.05 14.50 2.52
N CYS A 106 -10.69 14.06 1.45
CA CYS A 106 -10.57 14.67 0.12
C CYS A 106 -11.94 14.83 -0.52
N SER A 107 -12.15 15.96 -1.19
CA SER A 107 -13.45 16.24 -1.81
C SER A 107 -13.72 15.36 -3.04
N GLU A 108 -12.66 14.99 -3.76
CA GLU A 108 -12.73 14.23 -5.02
C GLU A 108 -12.41 12.73 -4.84
N PRO A 109 -13.01 11.84 -5.64
CA PRO A 109 -12.61 10.45 -5.70
C PRO A 109 -11.18 10.30 -6.20
N LEU A 110 -10.38 9.48 -5.52
CA LEU A 110 -8.97 9.29 -5.86
C LEU A 110 -8.73 7.90 -6.44
N LEU A 111 -7.76 7.82 -7.34
CA LEU A 111 -7.21 6.54 -7.80
C LEU A 111 -6.35 5.93 -6.69
N PRO A 112 -6.55 4.64 -6.36
CA PRO A 112 -5.74 3.96 -5.37
C PRO A 112 -4.31 3.80 -5.92
N ILE A 113 -3.33 4.04 -5.05
CA ILE A 113 -1.92 3.82 -5.36
C ILE A 113 -1.62 2.38 -4.99
N THR A 114 -1.29 1.55 -5.99
CA THR A 114 -0.98 0.14 -5.74
C THR A 114 0.52 -0.13 -5.64
N SER A 115 1.32 0.75 -6.24
CA SER A 115 2.77 0.64 -6.27
C SER A 115 3.42 2.01 -6.22
N ILE A 116 4.48 2.15 -5.41
CA ILE A 116 5.29 3.36 -5.37
C ILE A 116 5.89 3.73 -6.74
N LYS A 117 6.10 2.71 -7.60
CA LYS A 117 6.67 2.87 -8.94
C LYS A 117 5.75 3.60 -9.92
N GLU A 118 4.47 3.77 -9.58
CA GLU A 118 3.51 4.55 -10.37
C GLU A 118 3.84 6.06 -10.29
N PHE A 119 4.51 6.50 -9.22
CA PHE A 119 4.92 7.89 -9.05
C PHE A 119 6.24 8.18 -9.79
N LYS A 120 6.10 8.58 -11.06
CA LYS A 120 7.24 9.02 -11.88
C LYS A 120 7.56 10.50 -11.73
N PHE A 121 6.61 11.31 -11.27
CA PHE A 121 6.72 12.76 -11.20
C PHE A 121 6.37 13.25 -9.78
N CYS A 122 7.05 14.31 -9.34
CA CYS A 122 6.72 14.98 -8.09
C CYS A 122 5.35 15.68 -8.24
N PRO A 123 4.40 15.45 -7.32
CA PRO A 123 3.06 16.04 -7.45
C PRO A 123 3.05 17.56 -7.25
N GLN A 124 4.06 18.13 -6.58
CA GLN A 124 4.15 19.57 -6.33
C GLN A 124 4.79 20.35 -7.48
N CYS A 125 5.88 19.84 -8.09
CA CYS A 125 6.60 20.55 -9.16
C CYS A 125 6.52 19.90 -10.54
N ASN A 126 5.86 18.74 -10.65
CA ASN A 126 5.68 17.96 -11.88
C ASN A 126 6.99 17.59 -12.61
N GLN A 127 8.11 17.53 -11.89
CA GLN A 127 9.40 17.10 -12.41
C GLN A 127 9.66 15.61 -12.11
N PRO A 128 10.36 14.87 -12.98
CA PRO A 128 10.70 13.46 -12.77
C PRO A 128 11.88 13.29 -11.80
N THR A 129 11.82 14.00 -10.67
CA THR A 129 12.89 14.11 -9.66
C THR A 129 12.48 13.47 -8.34
N LEU A 130 11.53 12.54 -8.37
CA LEU A 130 11.03 11.87 -7.17
C LEU A 130 11.93 10.68 -6.83
N GLU A 131 12.44 10.64 -5.61
CA GLU A 131 13.11 9.47 -5.04
C GLU A 131 12.27 8.87 -3.92
N PHE A 132 12.38 7.56 -3.77
CA PHE A 132 11.74 6.82 -2.70
C PHE A 132 12.75 5.87 -2.05
N GLU A 133 12.71 5.82 -0.73
CA GLU A 133 13.46 4.90 0.11
C GLU A 133 12.46 4.01 0.84
N ALA A 134 12.63 2.69 0.74
CA ALA A 134 11.77 1.76 1.45
C ALA A 134 12.06 1.86 2.95
N ASP A 135 11.00 1.99 3.74
CA ASP A 135 11.04 2.04 5.20
C ASP A 135 10.22 0.87 5.76
N LEU A 136 10.72 0.26 6.83
CA LEU A 136 10.01 -0.82 7.51
C LEU A 136 8.95 -0.20 8.42
N LEU A 137 7.68 -0.48 8.13
CA LEU A 137 6.56 0.08 8.89
C LEU A 137 6.27 -0.67 10.19
N TYR A 138 6.64 -1.95 10.27
CA TYR A 138 6.31 -2.82 11.40
C TYR A 138 7.55 -3.63 11.81
N ASP A 139 7.98 -3.42 13.06
CA ASP A 139 8.89 -4.32 13.80
C ASP A 139 8.13 -5.53 14.37
#